data_AF-A0AA42TAQ0-F1
#
_entry.id   AF-A0AA42TAQ0-F1
#
_cell.length_a   1.000
_cell.length_b   1.000
_cell.length_c   1.000
_cell.angle_alpha   90.00
_cell.angle_beta   90.00
_cell.angle_gamma   90.00
#
_symmetry.space_group_name_H-M   'P 1'
#
loop_
_entity.id
_entity.type
_entity.pdbx_description
1 polymer ?
#
loop_
_entity_poly.entity_id
_entity_poly.type
_entity_poly.pdbx_seq_one_letter_code
_entity_poly.pdbx_strand_id
1 'polypeptide(L)'
;MYEFLISTSVVALAEMGDKTQLLALLLAARFRKPIPILIAILLATTINHGLSAVLGQWITTVLSPEVLLWILALGFIGMAIWMLIPDELGDETESINKWQRFGVFGATFILFFLAEIGDKTQIATVALAARFDSVFWVMCGTTVGMMIANAPAVFIGDKLADKLPISLIHKIGAAIFLVVGISALVQHYYF
;
A
#
# COMPACT_ATOMS: atom_id res chain seq x y z
N MET A 1 10.18 7.69 -14.74
CA MET A 1 8.76 7.70 -15.18
C MET A 1 8.15 6.30 -15.16
N TYR A 2 8.86 5.28 -15.62
CA TYR A 2 8.39 3.90 -15.54
C TYR A 2 8.25 3.41 -14.08
N GLU A 3 9.18 3.79 -13.19
CA GLU A 3 9.13 3.43 -11.76
C GLU A 3 7.85 3.96 -11.12
N PHE A 4 7.53 5.23 -11.38
CA PHE A 4 6.30 5.88 -10.93
C PHE A 4 5.04 5.09 -11.36
N LEU A 5 4.92 4.75 -12.65
CA LEU A 5 3.74 4.06 -13.17
C LEU A 5 3.59 2.64 -12.61
N ILE A 6 4.70 1.91 -12.46
CA ILE A 6 4.68 0.57 -11.85
C ILE A 6 4.31 0.67 -10.38
N SER A 7 4.95 1.56 -9.63
CA SER A 7 4.67 1.78 -8.20
C SER A 7 3.23 2.21 -7.96
N THR A 8 2.69 3.11 -8.78
CA THR A 8 1.27 3.50 -8.73
C THR A 8 0.36 2.31 -8.98
N SER A 9 0.62 1.52 -10.02
CA SER A 9 -0.24 0.39 -10.39
C SER A 9 -0.21 -0.69 -9.31
N VAL A 10 0.98 -1.05 -8.84
CA VAL A 10 1.17 -2.09 -7.81
C VAL A 10 0.49 -1.70 -6.51
N VAL A 11 0.70 -0.48 -6.01
CA VAL A 11 0.11 -0.06 -4.73
C VAL A 11 -1.39 0.19 -4.86
N ALA A 12 -1.88 0.74 -5.98
CA ALA A 12 -3.32 0.86 -6.19
C ALA A 12 -4.02 -0.51 -6.20
N LEU A 13 -3.43 -1.52 -6.84
CA LEU A 13 -3.98 -2.87 -6.85
C LEU A 13 -3.88 -3.56 -5.49
N ALA A 14 -2.80 -3.32 -4.74
CA ALA A 14 -2.61 -3.88 -3.40
C ALA A 14 -3.61 -3.31 -2.40
N GLU A 15 -3.89 -2.01 -2.50
CA GLU A 15 -4.79 -1.28 -1.59
C GLU A 15 -6.29 -1.50 -1.88
N MET A 16 -6.64 -1.91 -3.10
CA MET A 16 -8.04 -2.09 -3.51
C MET A 16 -8.69 -3.29 -2.81
N GLY A 17 -9.53 -3.02 -1.82
CA GLY A 17 -10.20 -4.02 -0.98
C GLY A 17 -9.47 -4.32 0.33
N ASP A 18 -8.39 -3.59 0.62
CA ASP A 18 -7.57 -3.78 1.82
C ASP A 18 -8.14 -3.03 3.04
N LYS A 19 -7.60 -3.36 4.21
CA LYS A 19 -7.96 -2.83 5.53
C LYS A 19 -7.95 -1.30 5.56
N THR A 20 -6.95 -0.67 4.96
CA THR A 20 -6.78 0.80 4.89
C THR A 20 -7.88 1.45 4.05
N GLN A 21 -8.28 0.86 2.92
CA GLN A 21 -9.44 1.32 2.14
C GLN A 21 -10.75 1.19 2.92
N LEU A 22 -10.92 0.07 3.63
CA LEU A 22 -12.08 -0.13 4.50
C LEU A 22 -12.10 0.89 5.65
N LEU A 23 -10.94 1.22 6.24
CA LEU A 23 -10.80 2.27 7.24
C LEU A 23 -11.17 3.66 6.68
N ALA A 24 -10.77 3.98 5.44
CA ALA A 24 -11.20 5.20 4.76
C ALA A 24 -12.73 5.28 4.61
N LEU A 25 -13.39 4.17 4.25
CA LEU A 25 -14.85 4.09 4.17
C LEU A 25 -15.49 4.37 5.54
N LEU A 26 -15.01 3.72 6.61
CA LEU A 26 -15.51 3.94 7.96
C LEU A 26 -15.36 5.40 8.42
N LEU A 27 -14.18 5.98 8.20
CA LEU A 27 -13.91 7.38 8.55
C LEU A 27 -14.80 8.34 7.76
N ALA A 28 -15.02 8.07 6.46
CA ALA A 28 -15.89 8.87 5.61
C ALA A 28 -17.36 8.78 6.04
N ALA A 29 -17.85 7.56 6.32
CA ALA A 29 -19.21 7.32 6.80
C ALA A 29 -19.47 8.01 8.15
N ARG A 30 -18.49 7.93 9.06
CA ARG A 30 -18.56 8.49 10.40
C ARG A 30 -18.46 10.01 10.45
N PHE A 31 -17.46 10.58 9.79
CA PHE A 31 -17.16 12.00 9.90
C PHE A 31 -17.83 12.86 8.82
N ARG A 32 -18.11 12.30 7.64
CA ARG A 32 -18.72 13.02 6.50
C ARG A 32 -17.95 14.30 6.12
N LYS A 33 -16.63 14.26 6.27
CA LYS A 33 -15.69 15.36 5.97
C LYS A 33 -14.58 14.85 5.05
N PRO A 34 -14.83 14.73 3.73
CA PRO A 34 -13.89 14.07 2.81
C PRO A 34 -12.55 14.79 2.71
N ILE A 35 -12.55 16.13 2.66
CA ILE A 35 -11.31 16.91 2.45
C ILE A 35 -10.29 16.72 3.60
N PRO A 36 -10.64 16.88 4.89
CA PRO A 36 -9.71 16.58 5.98
C PRO A 36 -9.21 15.13 5.99
N ILE A 37 -10.07 14.17 5.63
CA ILE A 37 -9.69 12.75 5.57
C ILE A 37 -8.64 12.53 4.48
N LEU A 38 -8.87 13.06 3.27
CA LEU A 38 -7.94 12.88 2.15
C LEU A 38 -6.58 13.52 2.39
N ILE A 39 -6.54 14.72 2.98
CA ILE A 39 -5.27 15.38 3.31
C ILE A 39 -4.53 14.57 4.38
N ALA A 40 -5.25 14.02 5.36
CA ALA A 40 -4.66 13.18 6.40
C ALA A 40 -4.09 11.87 5.83
N ILE A 41 -4.83 11.17 4.96
CA ILE A 41 -4.36 9.98 4.25
C ILE A 41 -3.11 10.32 3.43
N LEU A 42 -3.19 11.36 2.59
CA LEU A 42 -2.07 11.79 1.75
C LEU A 42 -0.80 12.02 2.57
N LEU A 43 -0.89 12.74 3.69
CA LEU A 43 0.27 13.03 4.53
C LEU A 43 0.78 11.80 5.28
N ALA A 44 -0.10 10.97 5.84
CA ALA A 44 0.28 9.73 6.51
C ALA A 44 1.03 8.80 5.54
N THR A 45 0.44 8.58 4.36
CA THR A 45 1.01 7.76 3.29
C THR A 45 2.31 8.33 2.76
N THR A 46 2.40 9.64 2.49
CA THR A 46 3.66 10.24 2.00
C THR A 46 4.81 9.99 2.98
N ILE A 47 4.55 10.10 4.29
CA ILE A 47 5.57 9.84 5.30
C ILE A 47 5.91 8.36 5.34
N ASN A 48 4.91 7.46 5.45
CA ASN A 48 5.15 6.02 5.51
C ASN A 48 5.89 5.50 4.27
N HIS A 49 5.38 5.82 3.08
CA HIS A 49 5.98 5.39 1.82
C HIS A 49 7.33 6.05 1.58
N GLY A 50 7.53 7.30 2.01
CA GLY A 50 8.84 7.94 2.00
C GLY A 50 9.86 7.20 2.87
N LEU A 51 9.49 6.86 4.11
CA LEU A 51 10.33 6.08 5.01
C LEU A 51 10.63 4.68 4.45
N SER A 52 9.62 4.01 3.88
CA SER A 52 9.78 2.71 3.25
C SER A 52 10.67 2.76 2.01
N ALA A 53 10.55 3.80 1.18
CA ALA A 53 11.39 3.95 0.00
C ALA A 53 12.85 4.21 0.40
N VAL A 54 13.09 5.05 1.41
CA VAL A 54 14.43 5.26 1.98
C VAL A 54 14.98 3.98 2.58
N LEU A 55 14.16 3.21 3.32
CA LEU A 55 14.56 1.93 3.90
C LEU A 55 14.95 0.92 2.80
N GLY A 56 14.13 0.80 1.75
CA GLY A 56 14.41 -0.07 0.60
C GLY A 56 15.73 0.29 -0.08
N GLN A 57 15.96 1.59 -0.29
CA GLN A 57 17.22 2.09 -0.83
C GLN A 57 18.42 1.82 0.10
N TRP A 58 18.25 1.98 1.41
CA TRP A 58 19.32 1.72 2.37
C TRP A 58 19.70 0.25 2.42
N ILE A 59 18.73 -0.67 2.33
CA ILE A 59 18.96 -2.12 2.31
C ILE A 59 19.91 -2.53 1.18
N THR A 60 19.85 -1.89 0.01
CA THR A 60 20.73 -2.21 -1.13
C THR A 60 22.20 -1.86 -0.89
N THR A 61 22.47 -0.99 0.08
CA THR A 61 23.84 -0.58 0.45
C THR A 61 24.50 -1.48 1.47
N VAL A 62 23.71 -2.28 2.19
CA VAL A 62 24.19 -3.13 3.30
C VAL A 62 24.15 -4.62 2.97
N LEU A 63 23.26 -5.05 2.06
CA LEU A 63 23.12 -6.46 1.68
C LEU A 63 23.85 -6.77 0.37
N SER A 64 24.30 -8.02 0.24
CA SER A 64 24.86 -8.50 -1.03
C SER A 64 23.77 -8.60 -2.10
N PRO A 65 24.12 -8.50 -3.40
CA PRO A 65 23.15 -8.64 -4.48
C PRO A 65 22.35 -9.95 -4.44
N GLU A 66 22.98 -11.05 -4.05
CA GLU A 66 22.33 -12.36 -3.93
C GLU A 66 21.29 -12.38 -2.80
N VAL A 67 21.61 -11.82 -1.63
CA VAL A 67 20.66 -11.73 -0.52
C VAL A 67 19.50 -10.81 -0.89
N LEU A 68 19.78 -9.68 -1.54
CA LEU A 68 18.75 -8.74 -2.00
C LEU A 68 17.80 -9.41 -3.00
N LEU A 69 18.33 -10.19 -3.95
CA LEU A 69 17.53 -10.95 -4.91
C LEU A 69 16.57 -11.90 -4.19
N TRP A 70 17.05 -12.68 -3.22
CA TRP A 70 16.22 -13.60 -2.46
C TRP A 70 15.14 -12.89 -1.66
N ILE A 71 15.49 -11.78 -0.98
CA ILE A 71 14.52 -10.98 -0.23
C ILE A 71 13.43 -10.43 -1.15
N LEU A 72 13.81 -9.86 -2.30
CA LEU A 72 12.86 -9.30 -3.25
C LEU A 72 11.97 -10.38 -3.86
N ALA A 73 12.56 -11.47 -4.35
CA ALA A 73 11.83 -12.55 -4.98
C ALA A 73 10.85 -13.22 -4.01
N LEU A 74 11.32 -13.62 -2.83
CA LEU A 74 10.47 -14.24 -1.82
C LEU A 74 9.47 -13.23 -1.25
N GLY A 75 9.83 -11.96 -1.13
CA GLY A 75 8.92 -10.88 -0.72
C GLY A 75 7.76 -10.70 -1.70
N PHE A 76 8.03 -10.61 -3.01
CA PHE A 76 6.98 -10.50 -4.02
C PHE A 76 6.13 -11.79 -4.11
N ILE A 77 6.71 -12.98 -3.94
CA ILE A 77 5.95 -14.24 -3.86
C ILE A 77 5.07 -14.28 -2.60
N GLY A 78 5.61 -13.89 -1.45
CA GLY A 78 4.86 -13.81 -0.20
C GLY A 78 3.69 -12.83 -0.31
N MET A 79 3.92 -11.67 -0.91
CA MET A 79 2.89 -10.68 -1.24
C MET A 79 1.81 -11.26 -2.17
N ALA A 80 2.19 -12.06 -3.17
CA ALA A 80 1.22 -12.72 -4.05
C ALA A 80 0.26 -13.63 -3.26
N ILE A 81 0.79 -14.38 -2.29
CA ILE A 81 -0.02 -15.23 -1.41
C ILE A 81 -0.88 -14.36 -0.50
N TRP A 82 -0.31 -13.31 0.10
CA TRP A 82 -1.02 -12.44 1.03
C TRP A 82 -2.15 -11.64 0.38
N MET A 83 -2.02 -11.27 -0.89
CA MET A 83 -3.09 -10.65 -1.68
C MET A 83 -4.34 -11.53 -1.81
N LEU A 84 -4.19 -12.87 -1.71
CA LEU A 84 -5.33 -13.80 -1.78
C LEU A 84 -6.03 -14.00 -0.44
N ILE A 85 -5.47 -13.48 0.65
CA ILE A 85 -6.04 -13.53 2.00
C ILE A 85 -6.86 -12.25 2.20
N PRO A 86 -8.19 -12.33 2.35
CA PRO A 86 -9.03 -11.15 2.60
C PRO A 86 -8.72 -10.50 3.94
N ASP A 87 -8.68 -9.17 3.97
CA ASP A 87 -8.53 -8.41 5.21
C ASP A 87 -9.89 -8.05 5.81
N GLU A 88 -9.91 -7.91 7.13
CA GLU A 88 -11.12 -7.60 7.90
C GLU A 88 -10.93 -6.34 8.75
N LEU A 89 -12.01 -5.56 8.86
CA LEU A 89 -12.11 -4.46 9.81
C LEU A 89 -12.29 -5.01 11.22
N GLY A 90 -11.21 -5.09 11.99
CA GLY A 90 -11.26 -5.41 13.42
C GLY A 90 -11.80 -4.24 14.26
N ASP A 91 -11.13 -3.94 15.37
CA ASP A 91 -11.56 -2.93 16.37
C ASP A 91 -11.34 -1.47 15.94
N GLU A 92 -11.47 -1.17 14.64
CA GLU A 92 -11.25 0.18 14.09
C GLU A 92 -12.25 1.19 14.66
N THR A 93 -13.48 0.77 14.98
CA THR A 93 -14.50 1.66 15.56
C THR A 93 -14.08 2.21 16.94
N GLU A 94 -13.52 1.34 17.80
CA GLU A 94 -12.99 1.74 19.10
C GLU A 94 -11.76 2.65 18.94
N SER A 95 -10.88 2.30 18.00
CA SER A 95 -9.71 3.10 17.66
C SER A 95 -10.11 4.50 17.19
N ILE A 96 -11.14 4.64 16.35
CA ILE A 96 -11.65 5.95 15.94
C ILE A 96 -12.22 6.71 17.15
N ASN A 97 -12.96 6.08 18.06
CA ASN A 97 -13.43 6.74 19.29
C ASN A 97 -12.26 7.33 20.09
N LYS A 98 -11.19 6.56 20.26
CA LYS A 98 -9.99 6.95 21.01
C LYS A 98 -9.28 8.16 20.40
N TRP A 99 -9.10 8.16 19.09
CA TRP A 99 -8.33 9.19 18.40
C TRP A 99 -9.15 10.41 17.95
N GLN A 100 -10.49 10.33 17.96
CA GLN A 100 -11.39 11.45 17.58
C GLN A 100 -11.15 12.73 18.40
N ARG A 101 -10.57 12.64 19.61
CA ARG A 101 -10.17 13.81 20.41
C ARG A 101 -9.20 14.77 19.69
N PHE A 102 -8.49 14.30 18.67
CA PHE A 102 -7.58 15.10 17.83
C PHE A 102 -8.27 15.68 16.58
N GLY A 103 -9.60 15.62 16.51
CA GLY A 103 -10.39 16.02 15.35
C GLY A 103 -10.31 15.02 14.19
N VAL A 104 -11.07 15.28 13.13
CA VAL A 104 -11.17 14.38 11.96
C VAL A 104 -9.82 14.14 11.30
N PHE A 105 -9.06 15.21 11.08
CA PHE A 105 -7.74 15.15 10.46
C PHE A 105 -6.78 14.32 11.33
N GLY A 106 -6.65 14.66 12.62
CA GLY A 106 -5.70 14.00 13.52
C GLY A 106 -6.03 12.52 13.74
N ALA A 107 -7.32 12.20 13.90
CA ALA A 107 -7.77 10.81 14.01
C ALA A 107 -7.43 10.01 12.74
N THR A 108 -7.76 10.55 11.56
CA THR A 108 -7.47 9.89 10.28
C THR A 108 -5.98 9.70 10.08
N PHE A 109 -5.17 10.74 10.32
CA PHE A 109 -3.73 10.70 10.12
C PHE A 109 -3.09 9.60 10.99
N ILE A 110 -3.41 9.58 12.29
CA ILE A 110 -2.85 8.59 13.22
C ILE A 110 -3.29 7.19 12.84
N LEU A 111 -4.57 6.98 12.52
CA LEU A 111 -5.08 5.66 12.19
C LEU A 111 -4.49 5.12 10.90
N PHE A 112 -4.46 5.92 9.83
CA PHE A 112 -3.83 5.52 8.58
C PHE A 112 -2.33 5.28 8.74
N PHE A 113 -1.65 6.18 9.47
CA PHE A 113 -0.21 6.04 9.69
C PHE A 113 0.10 4.71 10.38
N LEU A 114 -0.63 4.38 11.46
CA LEU A 114 -0.45 3.14 12.21
C LEU A 114 -0.89 1.91 11.43
N ALA A 115 -1.98 2.01 10.65
CA ALA A 115 -2.49 0.90 9.86
C ALA A 115 -1.52 0.46 8.76
N GLU A 116 -0.75 1.38 8.19
CA GLU A 116 0.26 1.08 7.17
C GLU A 116 1.59 0.54 7.75
N ILE A 117 1.83 0.61 9.07
CA ILE A 117 3.06 0.06 9.65
C ILE A 117 3.02 -1.47 9.57
N GLY A 118 3.92 -2.04 8.77
CA GLY A 118 4.05 -3.49 8.55
C GLY A 118 3.05 -4.04 7.54
N ASP A 119 2.32 -3.19 6.83
CA ASP A 119 1.31 -3.60 5.87
C ASP A 119 1.90 -4.06 4.51
N LYS A 120 1.10 -4.78 3.73
CA LYS A 120 1.36 -5.21 2.35
C LYS A 120 1.92 -4.08 1.49
N THR A 121 1.25 -2.93 1.50
CA THR A 121 1.64 -1.77 0.70
C THR A 121 3.03 -1.26 1.10
N GLN A 122 3.37 -1.30 2.39
CA GLN A 122 4.67 -0.90 2.92
C GLN A 122 5.79 -1.83 2.43
N ILE A 123 5.57 -3.15 2.51
CA ILE A 123 6.53 -4.16 2.04
C ILE A 123 6.75 -4.01 0.52
N ALA A 124 5.67 -3.81 -0.24
CA ALA A 124 5.76 -3.57 -1.68
C ALA A 124 6.59 -2.31 -1.98
N THR A 125 6.40 -1.21 -1.24
CA THR A 125 7.17 0.04 -1.41
C THR A 125 8.66 -0.16 -1.13
N VAL A 126 9.02 -0.87 -0.06
CA VAL A 126 10.43 -1.22 0.24
C VAL A 126 11.03 -2.03 -0.92
N ALA A 127 10.31 -3.06 -1.40
CA ALA A 127 10.79 -3.91 -2.49
C ALA A 127 10.94 -3.17 -3.82
N LEU A 128 9.98 -2.28 -4.14
CA LEU A 128 10.03 -1.45 -5.35
C LEU A 128 11.18 -0.44 -5.30
N ALA A 129 11.44 0.18 -4.14
CA ALA A 129 12.56 1.10 -3.97
C ALA A 129 13.91 0.38 -4.11
N ALA A 130 14.05 -0.80 -3.51
CA ALA A 130 15.24 -1.63 -3.66
C ALA A 130 15.45 -2.12 -5.12
N ARG A 131 14.37 -2.30 -5.89
CA ARG A 131 14.45 -2.70 -7.30
C ARG A 131 14.83 -1.55 -8.24
N PHE A 132 14.23 -0.38 -8.05
CA PHE A 132 14.31 0.72 -9.01
C PHE A 132 15.37 1.77 -8.69
N ASP A 133 16.04 1.68 -7.54
CA ASP A 133 17.10 2.62 -7.13
C ASP A 133 16.65 4.10 -7.18
N SER A 134 15.34 4.33 -6.94
CA SER A 134 14.71 5.64 -7.13
C SER A 134 13.69 5.95 -6.05
N VAL A 135 14.16 6.49 -4.93
CA VAL A 135 13.33 6.86 -3.78
C VAL A 135 12.19 7.79 -4.18
N PHE A 136 12.48 8.86 -4.92
CA PHE A 136 11.50 9.89 -5.24
C PHE A 136 10.35 9.37 -6.11
N TRP A 137 10.66 8.69 -7.22
CA TRP A 137 9.63 8.22 -8.15
C TRP A 137 8.81 7.07 -7.57
N VAL A 138 9.43 6.21 -6.77
CA VAL A 138 8.71 5.17 -6.03
C VAL A 138 7.78 5.81 -5.00
N MET A 139 8.27 6.69 -4.13
CA MET A 139 7.45 7.39 -3.13
C MET A 139 6.26 8.12 -3.76
N CYS A 140 6.49 8.90 -4.83
CA CYS A 140 5.40 9.58 -5.53
C CYS A 140 4.42 8.59 -6.16
N GLY A 141 4.94 7.53 -6.79
CA GLY A 141 4.13 6.52 -7.46
C GLY A 141 3.22 5.79 -6.48
N THR A 142 3.78 5.29 -5.38
CA THR A 142 3.03 4.54 -4.37
C THR A 142 2.04 5.44 -3.61
N THR A 143 2.42 6.69 -3.31
CA THR A 143 1.49 7.68 -2.73
C THR A 143 0.29 7.93 -3.65
N VAL A 144 0.52 8.11 -4.95
CA VAL A 144 -0.57 8.27 -5.92
C VAL A 144 -1.42 6.99 -6.01
N GLY A 145 -0.80 5.81 -5.99
CA GLY A 145 -1.51 4.53 -5.98
C GLY A 145 -2.46 4.41 -4.79
N MET A 146 -1.98 4.76 -3.60
CA MET A 146 -2.78 4.80 -2.38
C MET A 146 -3.98 5.74 -2.50
N MET A 147 -3.75 6.94 -3.04
CA MET A 147 -4.82 7.93 -3.22
C MET A 147 -5.84 7.49 -4.28
N ILE A 148 -5.43 6.78 -5.33
CA ILE A 148 -6.34 6.23 -6.34
C ILE A 148 -7.30 5.22 -5.72
N ALA A 149 -6.84 4.39 -4.79
CA ALA A 149 -7.68 3.43 -4.11
C ALA A 149 -8.57 4.08 -3.03
N ASN A 150 -8.01 4.97 -2.22
CA ASN A 150 -8.70 5.55 -1.06
C ASN A 150 -9.62 6.74 -1.40
N ALA A 151 -9.25 7.60 -2.34
CA ALA A 151 -10.04 8.80 -2.61
C ALA A 151 -11.47 8.51 -3.09
N PRO A 152 -11.68 7.54 -4.01
CA PRO A 152 -13.03 7.13 -4.40
C PRO A 152 -13.84 6.57 -3.22
N ALA A 153 -13.22 5.79 -2.33
CA ALA A 153 -13.86 5.29 -1.12
C ALA A 153 -14.33 6.46 -0.22
N VAL A 154 -13.50 7.47 -0.02
CA VAL A 154 -13.85 8.63 0.83
C VAL A 154 -14.99 9.48 0.24
N PHE A 155 -15.06 9.64 -1.09
CA PHE A 155 -16.10 10.46 -1.73
C PHE A 155 -17.41 9.72 -2.00
N ILE A 156 -17.32 8.47 -2.46
CA ILE A 156 -18.47 7.69 -2.96
C ILE A 156 -19.07 6.82 -1.85
N GLY A 157 -18.26 6.47 -0.84
CA GLY A 157 -18.64 5.57 0.24
C GLY A 157 -18.94 4.15 -0.26
N ASP A 158 -19.78 3.44 0.48
CA ASP A 158 -20.09 2.01 0.27
C ASP A 158 -20.64 1.70 -1.13
N LYS A 159 -21.24 2.68 -1.82
CA LYS A 159 -21.77 2.51 -3.19
C LYS A 159 -20.72 2.09 -4.23
N LEU A 160 -19.45 2.36 -3.97
CA LEU A 160 -18.35 1.94 -4.84
C LEU A 160 -17.90 0.51 -4.54
N ALA A 161 -17.83 0.15 -3.25
CA ALA A 161 -17.34 -1.15 -2.80
C ALA A 161 -18.18 -2.30 -3.39
N ASP A 162 -19.51 -2.15 -3.44
CA ASP A 162 -20.43 -3.17 -3.96
C ASP A 162 -20.30 -3.41 -5.48
N LYS A 163 -19.62 -2.51 -6.22
CA LYS A 163 -19.52 -2.58 -7.69
C LYS A 163 -18.16 -3.05 -8.20
N LEU A 164 -17.14 -3.05 -7.34
CA LEU A 164 -15.79 -3.45 -7.73
C LEU A 164 -15.63 -4.97 -7.56
N PRO A 165 -15.10 -5.69 -8.58
CA PRO A 165 -14.83 -7.11 -8.45
C PRO A 165 -13.54 -7.33 -7.64
N ILE A 166 -13.58 -7.06 -6.33
CA ILE A 166 -12.40 -7.10 -5.43
C ILE A 166 -11.64 -8.42 -5.54
N SER A 167 -12.35 -9.57 -5.57
CA SER A 167 -11.72 -10.88 -5.76
C SER A 167 -10.91 -10.99 -7.06
N LEU A 168 -11.37 -10.37 -8.15
CA LEU A 168 -10.63 -10.37 -9.41
C LEU A 168 -9.42 -9.44 -9.33
N ILE A 169 -9.56 -8.27 -8.71
CA ILE A 169 -8.46 -7.32 -8.50
C ILE A 169 -7.34 -7.97 -7.68
N HIS A 170 -7.69 -8.62 -6.57
CA HIS A 170 -6.74 -9.36 -5.74
C HIS A 170 -6.05 -10.50 -6.51
N LYS A 171 -6.79 -11.26 -7.33
CA LYS A 171 -6.20 -12.32 -8.17
C LYS A 171 -5.23 -11.77 -9.22
N ILE A 172 -5.56 -10.64 -9.84
CA ILE A 172 -4.67 -9.96 -10.80
C ILE A 172 -3.43 -9.44 -10.09
N GLY A 173 -3.59 -8.77 -8.94
CA GLY A 173 -2.50 -8.32 -8.10
C GLY A 173 -1.57 -9.48 -7.72
N ALA A 174 -2.14 -10.55 -7.17
CA ALA A 174 -1.41 -11.78 -6.83
C ALA A 174 -0.63 -12.35 -8.01
N ALA A 175 -1.23 -12.42 -9.20
CA ALA A 175 -0.55 -12.88 -10.41
C ALA A 175 0.63 -11.97 -10.80
N ILE A 176 0.47 -10.66 -10.73
CA ILE A 176 1.55 -9.69 -11.01
C ILE A 176 2.70 -9.88 -10.02
N PHE A 177 2.39 -9.91 -8.72
CA PHE A 177 3.35 -10.14 -7.64
C PHE A 177 4.12 -11.46 -7.83
N LEU A 178 3.41 -12.55 -8.17
CA LEU A 178 4.01 -13.86 -8.40
C LEU A 178 4.94 -13.86 -9.62
N VAL A 179 4.49 -13.28 -10.74
CA VAL A 179 5.29 -13.19 -11.97
C VAL A 179 6.56 -12.38 -11.73
N VAL A 180 6.46 -11.25 -11.02
CA VAL A 180 7.64 -10.43 -10.69
C VAL A 180 8.62 -11.22 -9.82
N GLY A 181 8.16 -11.88 -8.77
CA GLY A 181 9.02 -12.68 -7.89
C GLY A 181 9.71 -13.85 -8.59
N ILE A 182 8.97 -14.62 -9.40
CA ILE A 182 9.54 -15.73 -10.18
C ILE A 182 10.51 -15.21 -11.25
N SER A 183 10.16 -14.13 -11.95
CA SER A 183 11.01 -13.56 -13.00
C SER A 183 12.36 -13.11 -12.48
N ALA A 184 12.43 -12.58 -11.26
CA ALA A 184 13.67 -12.20 -10.62
C ALA A 184 14.61 -13.41 -10.41
N LEU A 185 14.06 -14.54 -9.93
CA LEU A 185 14.84 -15.77 -9.76
C LEU A 185 15.29 -16.36 -11.10
N VAL A 186 14.38 -16.41 -12.09
CA VAL A 186 14.71 -16.94 -13.43
C VAL A 186 15.80 -16.10 -14.08
N GLN A 187 15.71 -14.77 -14.00
CA GLN A 187 16.71 -13.88 -14.56
C GLN A 187 18.10 -14.10 -13.93
N HIS A 188 18.17 -14.43 -12.64
CA HIS A 188 19.45 -14.65 -11.95
C HIS A 188 20.12 -15.98 -12.30
N TYR A 189 19.35 -17.04 -12.51
CA TYR A 189 19.89 -18.39 -12.72
C TYR A 189 20.10 -18.78 -14.18
N TYR A 190 19.35 -18.18 -15.11
CA TYR A 190 19.35 -18.58 -16.52
C TYR A 190 19.97 -17.55 -17.46
N PHE A 191 20.25 -16.33 -16.99
CA PHE A 191 20.82 -15.23 -17.78
C PHE A 191 21.93 -14.53 -17.00
#